data_AF-A0A7R9ABV8-F1
#
_entry.id   AF-A0A7R9ABV8-F1
#
_cell.length_a   1.000
_cell.length_b   1.000
_cell.length_c   1.000
_cell.angle_alpha   90.00
_cell.angle_beta   90.00
_cell.angle_gamma   90.00
#
_symmetry.space_group_name_H-M   'P 1'
#
loop_
_entity.id
_entity.type
_entity.pdbx_description
1 polymer ?
#
loop_
_entity_poly.entity_id
_entity_poly.type
_entity_poly.pdbx_seq_one_letter_code
_entity_poly.pdbx_strand_id
1 'polypeptide(L)'
;MGDVFNVDGDELLRSLSANDVFTIHEERSIREENDLTKRFDKIFVTLFRKVPEVTYDAFLKSLRDIRREDVANFLEETARGENYESEDESPSREAISTQKSQKKRKGDAALGSGAPAAKKRTKKGCTSVDCTDAAQGASKRFTPSGPHGNHKGTELIPLSQNDKDFKKVEKMMQATIQNHGYGFQFENYKIVKIEKIENGVLWKKYDEKKKELSERNSGLFNEKELFHGSPNVVDIAHVGFDERHSVDGMFGRGIYFAEDSSKSNKYVFPRGWSCQKHNSKKIQRRCCYECERKMLLCKVILGKSKNMIKKLRKDEALAGYDSITGRAAKDGLNYEEYVVQRGEQAYPEYLITYTIVKPY
;
A
#
# COMPACT_ATOMS: atom_id res chain seq x y z
N MET A 1 -16.68 -20.58 8.56
CA MET A 1 -15.88 -19.80 9.53
C MET A 1 -14.45 -19.78 9.01
N GLY A 2 -13.74 -18.66 9.15
CA GLY A 2 -12.28 -18.65 8.98
C GLY A 2 -11.67 -18.66 10.38
N ASP A 3 -10.86 -19.66 10.69
CA ASP A 3 -10.23 -19.76 12.00
C ASP A 3 -9.20 -18.65 12.16
N VAL A 4 -9.41 -17.80 13.17
CA VAL A 4 -8.41 -16.83 13.60
C VAL A 4 -7.40 -17.61 14.43
N PHE A 5 -6.32 -18.07 13.79
CA PHE A 5 -5.20 -18.68 14.50
C PHE A 5 -4.59 -17.63 15.45
N ASN A 6 -4.68 -17.94 16.73
CA ASN A 6 -4.47 -17.01 17.82
C ASN A 6 -3.02 -17.11 18.30
N VAL A 7 -2.07 -16.61 17.49
CA VAL A 7 -0.65 -16.61 17.87
C VAL A 7 -0.46 -15.67 19.06
N ASP A 8 0.07 -16.19 20.16
CA ASP A 8 0.41 -15.40 21.34
C ASP A 8 1.68 -14.57 21.06
N GLY A 9 1.59 -13.26 21.25
CA GLY A 9 2.72 -12.34 21.10
C GLY A 9 3.86 -12.62 22.10
N ASP A 10 3.56 -13.21 23.26
CA ASP A 10 4.58 -13.67 24.21
C ASP A 10 5.32 -14.92 23.72
N GLU A 11 4.64 -15.82 23.01
CA GLU A 11 5.25 -17.00 22.40
C GLU A 11 6.18 -16.63 21.25
N LEU A 12 5.71 -15.76 20.35
CA LEU A 12 6.53 -15.24 19.26
C LEU A 12 7.76 -14.49 19.79
N LEU A 13 7.58 -13.64 20.80
CA LEU A 13 8.70 -12.91 21.41
C LEU A 13 9.75 -13.87 21.96
N ARG A 14 9.35 -14.89 22.74
CA ARG A 14 10.29 -15.92 23.24
C ARG A 14 11.05 -16.63 22.12
N SER A 15 10.38 -16.94 21.01
CA SER A 15 11.02 -17.61 19.86
C SER A 15 12.04 -16.72 19.14
N LEU A 16 11.81 -15.41 19.08
CA LEU A 16 12.72 -14.44 18.46
C LEU A 16 13.89 -14.08 19.39
N SER A 17 13.61 -13.93 20.69
CA SER A 17 14.60 -13.79 21.76
C SER A 17 15.62 -14.93 21.76
N ALA A 18 15.17 -16.18 21.62
CA ALA A 18 16.04 -17.36 21.62
C ALA A 18 17.00 -17.45 20.41
N ASN A 19 16.85 -16.57 19.42
CA ASN A 19 17.70 -16.46 18.24
C ASN A 19 18.47 -15.12 18.21
N ASP A 20 18.65 -14.46 19.37
CA ASP A 20 19.33 -13.17 19.55
C ASP A 20 18.80 -12.02 18.67
N VAL A 21 17.59 -12.16 18.12
CA VAL A 21 16.97 -11.16 17.23
C VAL A 21 16.67 -9.87 17.99
N PHE A 22 16.52 -9.90 19.31
CA PHE A 22 16.22 -8.73 20.14
C PHE A 22 17.28 -8.47 21.20
N THR A 23 17.56 -7.20 21.47
CA THR A 23 18.37 -6.80 22.62
C THR A 23 17.52 -6.84 23.89
N ILE A 24 18.17 -7.03 25.05
CA ILE A 24 17.51 -7.04 26.37
C ILE A 24 16.59 -5.82 26.59
N HIS A 25 16.98 -4.64 26.08
CA HIS A 25 16.17 -3.42 26.17
C HIS A 25 14.93 -3.47 25.26
N GLU A 26 15.07 -3.95 24.01
CA GLU A 26 13.96 -4.14 23.09
C GLU A 26 12.94 -5.15 23.65
N GLU A 27 13.41 -6.30 24.13
CA GLU A 27 12.55 -7.32 24.74
C GLU A 27 11.76 -6.77 25.92
N ARG A 28 12.43 -6.05 26.81
CA ARG A 28 11.79 -5.42 27.97
C ARG A 28 10.70 -4.43 27.54
N SER A 29 10.99 -3.57 26.57
CA SER A 29 10.03 -2.59 26.04
C SER A 29 8.83 -3.22 25.30
N ILE A 30 9.01 -4.44 24.77
CA ILE A 30 7.93 -5.25 24.20
C ILE A 30 7.13 -5.96 25.30
N ARG A 31 7.77 -6.44 26.38
CA ARG A 31 7.10 -7.08 27.53
C ARG A 31 6.28 -6.11 28.37
N GLU A 32 6.70 -4.85 28.44
CA GLU A 32 5.99 -3.77 29.14
C GLU A 32 4.77 -3.23 28.35
N GLU A 33 4.54 -3.70 27.11
CA GLU A 33 3.37 -3.33 26.29
C GLU A 33 2.18 -4.26 26.56
N ASN A 34 1.13 -3.71 27.19
CA ASN A 34 -0.09 -4.47 27.51
C ASN A 34 -1.10 -4.54 26.35
N ASP A 35 -0.99 -3.67 25.32
CA ASP A 35 -1.83 -3.74 24.12
C ASP A 35 -1.24 -4.71 23.12
N LEU A 36 -1.92 -5.85 22.89
CA LEU A 36 -1.43 -6.92 22.02
C LEU A 36 -1.14 -6.42 20.58
N THR A 37 -1.91 -5.46 20.06
CA THR A 37 -1.70 -4.90 18.70
C THR A 37 -0.42 -4.08 18.67
N LYS A 38 -0.26 -3.15 19.62
CA LYS A 38 0.98 -2.36 19.75
C LYS A 38 2.19 -3.22 20.02
N ARG A 39 2.01 -4.34 20.73
CA ARG A 39 3.05 -5.32 21.02
C ARG A 39 3.51 -6.04 19.76
N PHE A 40 2.58 -6.48 18.91
CA PHE A 40 2.92 -7.00 17.58
C PHE A 40 3.58 -5.95 16.68
N ASP A 41 3.12 -4.71 16.69
CA ASP A 41 3.76 -3.62 15.94
C ASP A 41 5.18 -3.33 16.44
N LYS A 42 5.43 -3.37 17.76
CA LYS A 42 6.78 -3.25 18.34
C LYS A 42 7.68 -4.43 17.92
N ILE A 43 7.18 -5.67 17.96
CA ILE A 43 7.91 -6.86 17.50
C ILE A 43 8.26 -6.70 16.02
N PHE A 44 7.30 -6.32 15.18
CA PHE A 44 7.49 -6.10 13.75
C PHE A 44 8.49 -4.97 13.46
N VAL A 45 8.35 -3.80 14.08
CA VAL A 45 9.26 -2.66 13.86
C VAL A 45 10.68 -3.01 14.26
N THR A 46 10.86 -3.77 15.35
CA THR A 46 12.18 -4.21 15.79
C THR A 46 12.77 -5.26 14.85
N LEU A 47 11.97 -6.24 14.41
CA LEU A 47 12.36 -7.23 13.42
C LEU A 47 12.72 -6.58 12.06
N PHE A 48 11.92 -5.63 11.59
CA PHE A 48 12.15 -4.87 10.34
C PHE A 48 13.47 -4.07 10.36
N ARG A 49 13.91 -3.59 11.53
CA ARG A 49 15.17 -2.85 11.67
C ARG A 49 16.40 -3.74 11.55
N LYS A 50 16.30 -5.02 11.91
CA LYS A 50 17.41 -5.99 11.90
C LYS A 50 17.36 -6.93 10.70
N VAL A 51 16.16 -7.24 10.20
CA VAL A 51 15.91 -8.10 9.03
C VAL A 51 15.10 -7.29 8.00
N PRO A 52 15.77 -6.49 7.15
CA PRO A 52 15.09 -5.53 6.26
C PRO A 52 14.26 -6.16 5.13
N GLU A 53 14.31 -7.49 4.97
CA GLU A 53 13.50 -8.23 3.99
C GLU A 53 12.10 -8.59 4.53
N VAL A 54 11.87 -8.52 5.85
CA VAL A 54 10.56 -8.83 6.46
C VAL A 54 9.56 -7.69 6.20
N THR A 55 8.71 -7.84 5.19
CA THR A 55 7.59 -6.91 4.98
C THR A 55 6.46 -7.14 6.00
N TYR A 56 5.65 -6.11 6.29
CA TYR A 56 4.52 -6.25 7.21
C TYR A 56 3.49 -7.28 6.73
N ASP A 57 3.23 -7.35 5.43
CA ASP A 57 2.34 -8.36 4.86
C ASP A 57 2.94 -9.77 4.93
N ALA A 58 4.27 -9.91 4.82
CA ALA A 58 4.96 -11.20 5.04
C ALA A 58 4.90 -11.61 6.52
N PHE A 59 5.12 -10.68 7.46
CA PHE A 59 5.00 -10.90 8.90
C PHE A 59 3.56 -11.26 9.32
N LEU A 60 2.56 -10.56 8.80
CA LEU A 60 1.15 -10.90 9.02
C LEU A 60 0.69 -12.16 8.28
N LYS A 61 1.46 -12.66 7.31
CA LYS A 61 1.21 -13.94 6.64
C LYS A 61 1.88 -15.09 7.42
N SER A 62 3.12 -14.91 7.86
CA SER A 62 3.79 -15.87 8.75
C SER A 62 3.00 -16.04 10.05
N LEU A 63 2.40 -14.99 10.60
CA LEU A 63 1.48 -15.10 11.74
C LEU A 63 0.18 -15.90 11.49
N ARG A 64 -0.20 -16.19 10.25
CA ARG A 64 -1.46 -16.90 9.91
C ARG A 64 -1.27 -18.35 9.48
N ASP A 65 -0.12 -18.70 8.92
CA ASP A 65 0.10 -19.97 8.21
C ASP A 65 1.03 -20.97 8.96
N ILE A 66 1.45 -20.67 10.19
CA ILE A 66 2.66 -21.28 10.79
C ILE A 66 2.42 -22.32 11.90
N ARG A 67 3.22 -23.39 11.84
CA ARG A 67 3.57 -24.25 12.99
C ARG A 67 4.93 -23.79 13.55
N ARG A 68 5.19 -23.96 14.86
CA ARG A 68 6.41 -23.45 15.53
C ARG A 68 7.73 -23.75 14.78
N GLU A 69 7.84 -24.91 14.16
CA GLU A 69 9.00 -25.37 13.37
C GLU A 69 9.29 -24.47 12.15
N ASP A 70 8.26 -23.92 11.51
CA ASP A 70 8.37 -23.11 10.31
C ASP A 70 8.90 -21.69 10.61
N VAL A 71 8.74 -21.19 11.85
CA VAL A 71 9.41 -19.96 12.34
C VAL A 71 10.90 -20.17 12.49
N ALA A 72 11.30 -21.29 13.10
CA ALA A 72 12.70 -21.58 13.40
C ALA A 72 13.54 -21.69 12.12
N ASN A 73 13.00 -22.36 11.09
CA ASN A 73 13.66 -22.47 9.79
C ASN A 73 13.88 -21.09 9.12
N PHE A 74 12.88 -20.20 9.17
CA PHE A 74 13.01 -18.85 8.61
C PHE A 74 14.09 -18.01 9.33
N LEU A 75 14.19 -18.14 10.66
CA LEU A 75 15.21 -17.44 11.44
C LEU A 75 16.61 -18.02 11.19
N GLU A 76 16.74 -19.35 11.07
CA GLU A 76 17.99 -20.00 10.68
C GLU A 76 18.45 -19.62 9.25
N GLU A 77 17.55 -19.54 8.28
CA GLU A 77 17.88 -19.08 6.92
C GLU A 77 18.36 -17.63 6.91
N THR A 78 17.75 -16.78 7.74
CA THR A 78 18.16 -15.38 7.91
C THR A 78 19.57 -15.27 8.49
N ALA A 79 19.89 -16.09 9.50
CA ALA A 79 21.23 -16.13 10.12
C ALA A 79 22.33 -16.66 9.18
N ARG A 80 21.98 -17.47 8.17
CA ARG A 80 22.92 -17.96 7.14
C ARG A 80 23.25 -16.94 6.05
N GLY A 81 22.59 -15.78 6.04
CA GLY A 81 22.82 -14.70 5.06
C GLY A 81 24.11 -13.89 5.25
N GLU A 82 24.75 -13.99 6.41
CA GLU A 82 25.98 -13.25 6.75
C GLU A 82 27.19 -14.19 6.88
N ASN A 83 27.71 -14.66 5.74
CA ASN A 83 29.08 -15.19 5.63
C ASN A 83 29.56 -15.13 4.18
N TYR A 84 30.17 -13.99 3.81
CA TYR A 84 31.00 -13.88 2.62
C TYR A 84 32.14 -12.88 2.89
N GLU A 85 33.13 -13.33 3.65
CA GLU A 85 34.44 -12.67 3.73
C GLU A 85 35.52 -13.54 3.10
N SER A 86 36.48 -12.82 2.51
CA SER A 86 37.64 -13.22 1.71
C SER A 86 38.33 -14.55 2.01
N GLU A 87 38.69 -15.24 0.93
CA GLU A 87 39.84 -16.15 0.90
C GLU A 87 41.14 -15.36 1.18
N ASP A 88 41.96 -15.86 2.09
CA ASP A 88 43.42 -15.61 2.13
C ASP A 88 44.12 -16.81 2.79
N GLU A 89 45.39 -17.03 2.47
CA GLU A 89 46.00 -18.37 2.53
C GLU A 89 46.36 -18.96 3.92
N SER A 90 46.37 -20.30 3.93
CA SER A 90 46.79 -21.26 4.99
C SER A 90 48.31 -21.21 5.34
N PRO A 91 48.91 -22.07 6.23
CA PRO A 91 48.39 -23.30 6.86
C PRO A 91 48.81 -23.63 8.33
N SER A 92 48.16 -24.61 8.97
CA SER A 92 48.74 -25.97 9.22
C SER A 92 48.11 -26.83 10.34
N ARG A 93 48.17 -28.16 10.11
CA ARG A 93 48.16 -29.33 11.04
C ARG A 93 46.86 -29.93 11.64
N GLU A 94 46.60 -31.16 11.16
CA GLU A 94 46.34 -32.41 11.92
C GLU A 94 45.13 -32.46 12.89
N ALA A 95 43.99 -33.07 12.52
CA ALA A 95 43.70 -34.50 12.32
C ALA A 95 43.36 -35.30 13.60
N ILE A 96 42.18 -35.94 13.63
CA ILE A 96 41.89 -37.28 14.20
C ILE A 96 40.41 -37.68 13.89
N SER A 97 40.15 -38.97 13.77
CA SER A 97 38.85 -39.63 13.48
C SER A 97 37.89 -39.63 14.71
N THR A 98 36.65 -40.16 14.75
CA THR A 98 36.17 -41.45 14.22
C THR A 98 34.63 -41.63 14.30
N GLN A 99 34.06 -42.21 13.25
CA GLN A 99 32.83 -43.03 13.08
C GLN A 99 31.76 -43.30 14.18
N LYS A 100 30.50 -43.43 13.68
CA LYS A 100 29.39 -44.35 14.07
C LYS A 100 28.66 -44.10 15.42
N SER A 101 27.32 -44.10 15.47
CA SER A 101 26.49 -45.32 15.30
C SER A 101 24.98 -45.04 15.21
N GLN A 102 24.24 -45.86 14.45
CA GLN A 102 22.77 -45.93 14.49
C GLN A 102 22.25 -46.77 15.67
N LYS A 103 21.03 -46.51 16.17
CA LYS A 103 20.13 -47.60 16.63
C LYS A 103 18.64 -47.22 16.61
N LYS A 104 17.81 -48.24 16.34
CA LYS A 104 16.36 -48.17 16.04
C LYS A 104 15.63 -49.32 16.75
N ARG A 105 14.54 -49.05 17.47
CA ARG A 105 13.49 -49.98 17.98
C ARG A 105 12.19 -49.14 18.12
N LYS A 106 10.99 -49.50 17.60
CA LYS A 106 10.08 -50.64 17.94
C LYS A 106 9.86 -50.74 19.46
N GLY A 107 8.68 -50.75 20.07
CA GLY A 107 7.30 -51.00 19.62
C GLY A 107 6.43 -51.39 20.86
N ASP A 108 5.17 -51.82 20.80
CA ASP A 108 4.12 -51.82 19.76
C ASP A 108 2.74 -52.13 20.43
N ALA A 109 1.64 -51.46 20.02
CA ALA A 109 0.22 -51.92 20.07
C ALA A 109 -0.61 -52.01 21.38
N ALA A 110 -1.89 -51.59 21.27
CA ALA A 110 -3.01 -51.86 22.21
C ALA A 110 -4.36 -51.83 21.43
N LEU A 111 -5.50 -52.24 22.01
CA LEU A 111 -6.75 -52.49 21.24
C LEU A 111 -8.08 -52.31 22.01
N GLY A 112 -9.15 -51.93 21.30
CA GLY A 112 -10.57 -52.09 21.66
C GLY A 112 -11.40 -50.79 21.77
N SER A 113 -12.68 -50.67 21.42
CA SER A 113 -13.68 -51.39 20.59
C SER A 113 -15.07 -51.02 21.15
N GLY A 114 -16.05 -50.59 20.32
CA GLY A 114 -17.44 -50.47 20.77
C GLY A 114 -18.32 -49.45 20.03
N ALA A 115 -19.31 -49.94 19.27
CA ALA A 115 -20.48 -49.22 18.74
C ALA A 115 -21.76 -49.78 19.45
N PRO A 116 -23.05 -49.36 19.22
CA PRO A 116 -23.61 -48.82 17.96
C PRO A 116 -24.76 -47.76 18.01
N ALA A 117 -25.07 -47.26 16.80
CA ALA A 117 -26.28 -46.65 16.22
C ALA A 117 -27.60 -46.39 17.04
N ALA A 118 -28.29 -45.27 16.72
CA ALA A 118 -29.64 -45.30 16.11
C ALA A 118 -30.23 -43.94 15.62
N LYS A 119 -30.88 -43.98 14.43
CA LYS A 119 -32.11 -43.28 13.97
C LYS A 119 -32.17 -41.74 13.75
N LYS A 120 -32.07 -41.41 12.45
CA LYS A 120 -32.86 -40.42 11.65
C LYS A 120 -33.85 -39.49 12.39
N ARG A 121 -33.74 -38.18 12.13
CA ARG A 121 -34.91 -37.34 11.78
C ARG A 121 -34.56 -36.26 10.76
N THR A 122 -35.43 -36.06 9.78
CA THR A 122 -35.28 -35.11 8.67
C THR A 122 -35.66 -33.69 9.06
N LYS A 123 -34.91 -32.68 8.57
CA LYS A 123 -35.44 -31.38 8.13
C LYS A 123 -34.44 -30.69 7.19
N LYS A 124 -34.96 -29.96 6.20
CA LYS A 124 -34.19 -29.31 5.12
C LYS A 124 -33.33 -28.17 5.66
N GLY A 125 -32.11 -28.02 5.15
CA GLY A 125 -31.21 -26.90 5.44
C GLY A 125 -30.12 -26.78 4.38
N CYS A 126 -29.92 -25.59 3.83
CA CYS A 126 -29.04 -25.30 2.69
C CYS A 126 -27.55 -25.36 3.06
N THR A 127 -26.78 -26.14 2.29
CA THR A 127 -25.31 -26.25 2.20
C THR A 127 -25.05 -27.06 0.92
N SER A 128 -24.04 -26.90 0.05
CA SER A 128 -22.86 -26.04 -0.13
C SER A 128 -22.11 -26.63 -1.36
N VAL A 129 -20.90 -26.15 -1.71
CA VAL A 129 -19.96 -26.69 -2.73
C VAL A 129 -20.42 -26.57 -4.21
N ASP A 130 -19.62 -26.24 -5.23
CA ASP A 130 -18.19 -25.87 -5.41
C ASP A 130 -18.13 -24.57 -6.30
N CYS A 131 -17.04 -23.91 -6.72
CA CYS A 131 -15.63 -24.28 -6.94
C CYS A 131 -14.66 -23.08 -6.76
N THR A 132 -13.47 -23.38 -6.22
CA THR A 132 -12.11 -22.96 -6.65
C THR A 132 -11.77 -21.55 -7.17
N ASP A 133 -10.67 -21.02 -6.62
CA ASP A 133 -9.55 -20.33 -7.29
C ASP A 133 -9.75 -19.11 -8.20
N ALA A 134 -9.19 -17.99 -7.75
CA ALA A 134 -8.54 -17.01 -8.62
C ALA A 134 -7.33 -16.36 -7.92
N ALA A 135 -6.22 -17.10 -7.88
CA ALA A 135 -4.92 -16.51 -7.57
C ALA A 135 -4.43 -15.60 -8.72
N GLN A 136 -3.36 -14.85 -8.47
CA GLN A 136 -2.48 -14.23 -9.51
C GLN A 136 -3.09 -13.12 -10.37
N GLY A 137 -3.19 -11.92 -9.79
CA GLY A 137 -3.09 -10.66 -10.56
C GLY A 137 -1.63 -10.34 -10.89
N ALA A 138 -0.99 -11.13 -11.78
CA ALA A 138 0.40 -10.93 -12.13
C ALA A 138 0.66 -9.55 -12.76
N SER A 139 1.78 -8.92 -12.38
CA SER A 139 2.28 -7.72 -13.08
C SER A 139 2.61 -8.09 -14.52
N LYS A 140 1.71 -7.76 -15.45
CA LYS A 140 2.01 -7.88 -16.88
C LYS A 140 3.10 -6.86 -17.22
N ARG A 141 4.31 -7.36 -17.50
CA ARG A 141 5.35 -6.57 -18.17
C ARG A 141 4.74 -5.93 -19.40
N PHE A 142 4.89 -4.61 -19.49
CA PHE A 142 4.46 -3.84 -20.64
C PHE A 142 5.35 -4.17 -21.85
N THR A 143 4.76 -4.80 -22.87
CA THR A 143 5.33 -4.85 -24.22
C THR A 143 4.62 -3.80 -25.07
N PRO A 144 5.32 -2.80 -25.62
CA PRO A 144 4.69 -1.82 -26.51
C PRO A 144 4.37 -2.50 -27.86
N SER A 145 3.10 -2.83 -28.08
CA SER A 145 2.63 -3.44 -29.33
C SER A 145 1.28 -2.85 -29.76
N GLY A 146 1.33 -1.79 -30.55
CA GLY A 146 0.19 -1.08 -31.13
C GLY A 146 0.66 0.29 -31.63
N PRO A 147 0.32 0.72 -32.86
CA PRO A 147 0.86 1.94 -33.43
C PRO A 147 0.42 3.15 -32.61
N HIS A 148 1.32 4.14 -32.47
CA HIS A 148 1.06 5.38 -31.75
C HIS A 148 -0.24 6.05 -32.23
N GLY A 149 -1.31 5.87 -31.44
CA GLY A 149 -2.55 6.59 -31.60
C GLY A 149 -2.25 8.07 -31.41
N ASN A 150 -2.36 8.83 -32.50
CA ASN A 150 -2.01 10.24 -32.58
C ASN A 150 -2.80 11.00 -31.49
N HIS A 151 -2.14 11.39 -30.38
CA HIS A 151 -2.76 12.06 -29.21
C HIS A 151 -3.14 13.53 -29.51
N LYS A 152 -3.83 13.75 -30.64
CA LYS A 152 -4.38 15.05 -31.05
C LYS A 152 -5.52 15.42 -30.11
N GLY A 153 -5.20 16.14 -29.03
CA GLY A 153 -6.22 16.63 -28.10
C GLY A 153 -5.70 17.26 -26.81
N THR A 154 -4.56 16.81 -26.26
CA THR A 154 -3.95 17.46 -25.08
C THR A 154 -2.77 18.31 -25.50
N GLU A 155 -2.77 19.58 -25.09
CA GLU A 155 -1.60 20.45 -25.06
C GLU A 155 -1.13 20.63 -23.60
N LEU A 156 0.18 20.58 -23.39
CA LEU A 156 0.83 20.85 -22.11
C LEU A 156 1.52 22.20 -22.21
N ILE A 157 0.92 23.24 -21.64
CA ILE A 157 1.40 24.63 -21.74
C ILE A 157 2.27 24.95 -20.52
N PRO A 158 3.60 25.10 -20.66
CA PRO A 158 4.47 25.41 -19.52
C PRO A 158 4.19 26.81 -18.98
N LEU A 159 3.90 26.90 -17.68
CA LEU A 159 3.66 28.18 -17.02
C LEU A 159 4.98 28.84 -16.60
N SER A 160 5.09 30.16 -16.81
CA SER A 160 6.18 30.97 -16.28
C SER A 160 6.10 31.04 -14.75
N GLN A 161 7.24 31.06 -14.05
CA GLN A 161 7.27 31.26 -12.59
C GLN A 161 6.62 32.58 -12.15
N ASN A 162 6.51 33.55 -13.05
CA ASN A 162 5.84 34.82 -12.78
C ASN A 162 4.31 34.76 -12.92
N ASP A 163 3.78 33.71 -13.55
CA ASP A 163 2.35 33.50 -13.79
C ASP A 163 1.56 33.37 -12.48
N LYS A 164 0.30 33.80 -12.50
CA LYS A 164 -0.60 33.73 -11.33
C LYS A 164 -0.98 32.29 -11.00
N ASP A 165 -1.22 31.45 -12.01
CA ASP A 165 -1.59 30.07 -11.84
C ASP A 165 -0.39 29.24 -11.38
N PHE A 166 0.83 29.52 -11.89
CA PHE A 166 2.06 28.93 -11.33
C PHE A 166 2.17 29.20 -9.82
N LYS A 167 2.10 30.47 -9.42
CA LYS A 167 2.22 30.90 -8.01
C LYS A 167 1.10 30.34 -7.13
N LYS A 168 -0.12 30.22 -7.67
CA LYS A 168 -1.26 29.59 -7.00
C LYS A 168 -0.99 28.10 -6.73
N VAL A 169 -0.64 27.35 -7.78
CA VAL A 169 -0.40 25.91 -7.72
C VAL A 169 0.79 25.58 -6.83
N GLU A 170 1.90 26.33 -6.94
CA GLU A 170 3.04 26.21 -6.04
C GLU A 170 2.63 26.48 -4.58
N LYS A 171 1.97 27.60 -4.30
CA LYS A 171 1.52 27.94 -2.94
C LYS A 171 0.61 26.86 -2.35
N MET A 172 -0.35 26.35 -3.12
CA MET A 172 -1.23 25.25 -2.70
C MET A 172 -0.44 23.97 -2.42
N MET A 173 0.54 23.64 -3.26
CA MET A 173 1.34 22.45 -3.09
C MET A 173 2.23 22.51 -1.84
N GLN A 174 2.89 23.65 -1.58
CA GLN A 174 3.74 23.83 -0.40
C GLN A 174 2.93 23.94 0.90
N ALA A 175 1.81 24.67 0.90
CA ALA A 175 0.99 24.89 2.10
C ALA A 175 0.24 23.64 2.60
N THR A 176 0.23 22.57 1.81
CA THR A 176 -0.46 21.29 2.09
C THR A 176 0.52 20.11 2.29
N ILE A 177 1.75 20.44 2.68
CA ILE A 177 2.72 19.48 3.19
C ILE A 177 2.36 19.14 4.64
N GLN A 178 2.25 17.85 4.94
CA GLN A 178 1.94 17.32 6.28
C GLN A 178 3.00 16.30 6.71
N ASN A 179 3.21 16.14 8.01
CA ASN A 179 4.09 15.10 8.53
C ASN A 179 3.38 13.72 8.56
N HIS A 180 3.56 12.98 7.49
CA HIS A 180 2.90 11.69 7.23
C HIS A 180 3.47 10.48 7.98
N GLY A 181 4.55 10.65 8.75
CA GLY A 181 5.28 9.57 9.41
C GLY A 181 5.95 8.55 8.47
N TYR A 182 6.55 7.51 9.06
CA TYR A 182 7.01 6.28 8.39
C TYR A 182 7.84 6.46 7.10
N GLY A 183 9.05 6.98 7.22
CA GLY A 183 10.06 6.98 6.14
C GLY A 183 9.75 7.90 4.94
N PHE A 184 8.70 8.71 5.03
CA PHE A 184 8.41 9.83 4.13
C PHE A 184 8.79 11.15 4.82
N GLN A 185 10.07 11.52 4.74
CA GLN A 185 10.63 12.74 5.34
C GLN A 185 11.03 13.73 4.25
N PHE A 186 10.30 14.84 4.15
CA PHE A 186 10.65 16.02 3.37
C PHE A 186 9.87 17.21 3.93
N GLU A 187 10.43 18.42 3.82
CA GLU A 187 9.82 19.63 4.38
C GLU A 187 9.28 20.58 3.30
N ASN A 188 9.75 20.42 2.06
CA ASN A 188 9.50 21.33 0.96
C ASN A 188 9.58 20.58 -0.38
N TYR A 189 8.95 21.09 -1.41
CA TYR A 189 9.17 20.65 -2.79
C TYR A 189 10.05 21.65 -3.55
N LYS A 190 10.93 21.15 -4.40
CA LYS A 190 11.52 21.97 -5.46
C LYS A 190 10.68 21.78 -6.71
N ILE A 191 9.87 22.79 -7.05
CA ILE A 191 9.11 22.78 -8.30
C ILE A 191 10.09 22.91 -9.48
N VAL A 192 9.99 21.99 -10.44
CA VAL A 192 10.80 21.99 -11.66
C VAL A 192 10.03 22.68 -12.79
N LYS A 193 8.77 22.30 -12.99
CA LYS A 193 7.83 22.97 -13.90
C LYS A 193 6.38 22.68 -13.52
N ILE A 194 5.49 23.59 -13.89
CA ILE A 194 4.05 23.40 -13.85
C ILE A 194 3.55 23.60 -15.29
N GLU A 195 2.81 22.63 -15.80
CA GLU A 195 2.23 22.65 -17.14
C GLU A 195 0.70 22.65 -17.00
N LYS A 196 0.04 23.66 -17.56
CA LYS A 196 -1.42 23.68 -17.67
C LYS A 196 -1.83 22.69 -18.76
N ILE A 197 -2.80 21.84 -18.45
CA ILE A 197 -3.32 20.82 -19.35
C ILE A 197 -4.52 21.41 -20.07
N GLU A 198 -4.45 21.56 -21.39
CA GLU A 198 -5.57 21.99 -22.23
C GLU A 198 -6.02 20.84 -23.12
N ASN A 199 -7.20 20.29 -22.83
CA ASN A 199 -7.83 19.28 -23.67
C ASN A 199 -9.35 19.52 -23.75
N GLY A 200 -9.81 20.00 -24.91
CA GLY A 200 -11.21 20.35 -25.14
C GLY A 200 -12.19 19.17 -25.04
N VAL A 201 -11.74 17.93 -25.33
CA VAL A 201 -12.58 16.73 -25.23
C VAL A 201 -12.78 16.32 -23.76
N LEU A 202 -11.70 16.35 -22.96
CA LEU A 202 -11.78 16.09 -21.53
C LEU A 202 -12.55 17.20 -20.80
N TRP A 203 -12.29 18.46 -21.16
CA TRP A 203 -13.02 19.60 -20.62
C TRP A 203 -14.52 19.52 -20.90
N LYS A 204 -14.91 19.17 -22.14
CA LYS A 204 -16.32 19.00 -22.50
C LYS A 204 -17.01 17.93 -21.65
N LYS A 205 -16.41 16.75 -21.49
CA LYS A 205 -16.96 15.67 -20.63
C LYS A 205 -17.11 16.12 -19.18
N TYR A 206 -16.11 16.84 -18.66
CA TYR A 206 -16.13 17.38 -17.31
C TYR A 206 -17.24 18.42 -17.11
N ASP A 207 -17.38 19.38 -18.03
CA ASP A 207 -18.39 20.43 -17.97
C ASP A 207 -19.83 19.88 -18.17
N GLU A 208 -20.00 18.88 -19.05
CA GLU A 208 -21.26 18.13 -19.17
C GLU A 208 -21.61 17.41 -17.85
N LYS A 209 -20.64 16.76 -17.19
CA LYS A 209 -20.88 16.12 -15.88
C LYS A 209 -21.17 17.13 -14.78
N LYS A 210 -20.51 18.29 -14.82
CA LYS A 210 -20.74 19.41 -13.88
C LYS A 210 -22.17 19.92 -13.98
N LYS A 211 -22.70 20.06 -15.20
CA LYS A 211 -24.09 20.46 -15.45
C LYS A 211 -25.08 19.41 -14.93
N GLU A 212 -24.88 18.13 -15.27
CA GLU A 212 -25.71 17.02 -14.75
C GLU A 212 -25.78 17.01 -13.21
N LEU A 213 -24.63 17.16 -12.54
CA LEU A 213 -24.56 17.17 -11.08
C LEU A 213 -25.10 18.46 -10.45
N SER A 214 -24.98 19.60 -11.15
CA SER A 214 -25.57 20.87 -10.74
C SER A 214 -27.09 20.82 -10.81
N GLU A 215 -27.65 20.30 -11.89
CA GLU A 215 -29.11 20.12 -12.06
C GLU A 215 -29.68 19.14 -11.04
N ARG A 216 -29.02 17.99 -10.80
CA ARG A 216 -29.46 16.99 -9.82
C ARG A 216 -29.41 17.48 -8.37
N ASN A 217 -28.46 18.36 -8.02
CA ASN A 217 -28.21 18.81 -6.65
C ASN A 217 -28.59 20.28 -6.40
N SER A 218 -29.57 20.82 -7.11
CA SER A 218 -30.09 22.19 -6.91
C SER A 218 -29.01 23.29 -6.97
N GLY A 219 -28.07 23.17 -7.91
CA GLY A 219 -26.91 24.05 -8.08
C GLY A 219 -25.66 23.65 -7.29
N LEU A 220 -25.75 22.70 -6.36
CA LEU A 220 -24.66 22.31 -5.45
C LEU A 220 -23.80 21.19 -6.04
N PHE A 221 -22.99 21.51 -7.06
CA PHE A 221 -22.06 20.55 -7.68
C PHE A 221 -20.78 20.30 -6.87
N ASN A 222 -20.43 21.16 -5.90
CA ASN A 222 -19.32 20.95 -4.95
C ASN A 222 -17.97 20.64 -5.66
N GLU A 223 -17.49 21.57 -6.50
CA GLU A 223 -16.16 21.50 -7.12
C GLU A 223 -15.07 21.79 -6.09
N LYS A 224 -14.03 20.96 -6.06
CA LYS A 224 -12.78 21.21 -5.34
C LYS A 224 -11.58 21.11 -6.28
N GLU A 225 -10.51 21.82 -5.94
CA GLU A 225 -9.18 21.59 -6.50
C GLU A 225 -8.41 20.63 -5.59
N LEU A 226 -8.03 19.46 -6.09
CA LEU A 226 -7.44 18.37 -5.30
C LEU A 226 -6.25 17.74 -6.02
N PHE A 227 -5.26 17.30 -5.24
CA PHE A 227 -4.07 16.62 -5.77
C PHE A 227 -4.35 15.15 -6.07
N HIS A 228 -3.79 14.64 -7.15
CA HIS A 228 -3.76 13.22 -7.50
C HIS A 228 -2.33 12.75 -7.80
N GLY A 229 -1.89 11.71 -7.09
CA GLY A 229 -0.62 11.04 -7.34
C GLY A 229 -0.84 9.61 -7.83
N SER A 230 -0.17 9.26 -8.93
CA SER A 230 -0.22 7.93 -9.55
C SER A 230 1.03 7.75 -10.42
N PRO A 231 1.51 6.52 -10.65
CA PRO A 231 2.56 6.27 -11.65
C PRO A 231 2.15 6.69 -13.07
N ASN A 232 0.83 6.75 -13.34
CA ASN A 232 0.26 6.96 -14.68
C ASN A 232 -0.24 8.41 -14.89
N VAL A 233 0.20 9.38 -14.08
CA VAL A 233 -0.29 10.78 -14.19
C VAL A 233 -0.06 11.43 -15.56
N VAL A 234 0.98 11.01 -16.30
CA VAL A 234 1.23 11.48 -17.66
C VAL A 234 0.18 10.94 -18.63
N ASP A 235 -0.22 9.67 -18.50
CA ASP A 235 -1.29 9.09 -19.32
C ASP A 235 -2.63 9.77 -19.00
N ILE A 236 -2.93 9.96 -17.72
CA ILE A 236 -4.16 10.63 -17.24
C ILE A 236 -4.27 12.06 -17.83
N ALA A 237 -3.17 12.79 -17.96
CA ALA A 237 -3.18 14.11 -18.62
C ALA A 237 -3.54 14.06 -20.12
N HIS A 238 -3.25 12.95 -20.80
CA HIS A 238 -3.52 12.78 -22.24
C HIS A 238 -4.88 12.14 -22.55
N VAL A 239 -5.33 11.17 -21.73
CA VAL A 239 -6.56 10.38 -22.00
C VAL A 239 -7.67 10.61 -20.97
N GLY A 240 -7.41 11.35 -19.90
CA GLY A 240 -8.33 11.58 -18.80
C GLY A 240 -8.29 10.49 -17.74
N PHE A 241 -9.12 10.66 -16.71
CA PHE A 241 -9.37 9.61 -15.72
C PHE A 241 -10.28 8.52 -16.28
N ASP A 242 -10.08 7.28 -15.85
CA ASP A 242 -10.84 6.10 -16.27
C ASP A 242 -11.11 5.21 -15.05
N GLU A 243 -12.37 5.06 -14.66
CA GLU A 243 -12.77 4.24 -13.52
C GLU A 243 -12.46 2.75 -13.71
N ARG A 244 -12.21 2.26 -14.93
CA ARG A 244 -11.78 0.88 -15.17
C ARG A 244 -10.35 0.63 -14.70
N HIS A 245 -9.55 1.69 -14.55
CA HIS A 245 -8.20 1.68 -13.98
C HIS A 245 -8.16 2.12 -12.51
N SER A 246 -9.32 2.30 -11.88
CA SER A 246 -9.41 2.69 -10.47
C SER A 246 -8.87 1.62 -9.51
N VAL A 247 -8.31 2.09 -8.39
CA VAL A 247 -7.74 1.23 -7.35
C VAL A 247 -8.79 0.93 -6.29
N ASP A 248 -8.67 -0.24 -5.64
CA ASP A 248 -9.40 -0.52 -4.41
C ASP A 248 -8.67 0.09 -3.20
N GLY A 249 -9.43 0.66 -2.27
CA GLY A 249 -8.91 1.43 -1.15
C GLY A 249 -9.83 1.40 0.07
N MET A 250 -9.72 2.37 0.97
CA MET A 250 -10.49 2.36 2.21
C MET A 250 -11.99 2.65 1.97
N PHE A 251 -12.35 3.24 0.83
CA PHE A 251 -13.73 3.52 0.46
C PHE A 251 -14.17 2.75 -0.78
N GLY A 252 -13.57 1.56 -1.00
CA GLY A 252 -13.83 0.70 -2.14
C GLY A 252 -13.10 1.15 -3.40
N ARG A 253 -13.55 0.62 -4.55
CA ARG A 253 -13.00 0.95 -5.87
C ARG A 253 -13.41 2.36 -6.31
N GLY A 254 -12.43 3.20 -6.64
CA GLY A 254 -12.66 4.56 -7.13
C GLY A 254 -11.38 5.34 -7.44
N ILE A 255 -11.53 6.57 -7.90
CA ILE A 255 -10.43 7.49 -8.20
C ILE A 255 -10.23 8.36 -6.96
N TYR A 256 -9.06 8.24 -6.33
CA TYR A 256 -8.74 8.89 -5.05
C TYR A 256 -7.98 10.21 -5.26
N PHE A 257 -8.36 11.21 -4.47
CA PHE A 257 -7.77 12.55 -4.45
C PHE A 257 -7.54 13.00 -2.99
N ALA A 258 -6.65 13.97 -2.78
CA ALA A 258 -6.37 14.55 -1.47
C ALA A 258 -6.21 16.08 -1.54
N GLU A 259 -6.57 16.77 -0.46
CA GLU A 259 -6.21 18.19 -0.26
C GLU A 259 -4.72 18.33 0.06
N ASP A 260 -4.15 17.35 0.77
CA ASP A 260 -2.73 17.30 1.10
C ASP A 260 -1.89 16.82 -0.08
N SER A 261 -1.09 17.71 -0.69
CA SER A 261 -0.14 17.36 -1.75
C SER A 261 0.79 16.21 -1.32
N SER A 262 1.19 16.25 -0.05
CA SER A 262 2.04 15.27 0.62
C SER A 262 1.41 13.89 0.76
N LYS A 263 0.06 13.81 0.83
CA LYS A 263 -0.70 12.56 0.77
C LYS A 263 -0.63 11.97 -0.64
N SER A 264 -0.85 12.78 -1.67
CA SER A 264 -0.78 12.35 -3.07
C SER A 264 0.65 11.97 -3.51
N ASN A 265 1.68 12.65 -3.01
CA ASN A 265 3.10 12.28 -3.20
C ASN A 265 3.43 10.83 -2.80
N LYS A 266 2.69 10.22 -1.85
CA LYS A 266 2.87 8.80 -1.46
C LYS A 266 2.52 7.80 -2.57
N TYR A 267 1.71 8.20 -3.55
CA TYR A 267 1.17 7.33 -4.60
C TYR A 267 1.78 7.58 -5.99
N VAL A 268 2.69 8.56 -6.12
CA VAL A 268 3.40 8.85 -7.38
C VAL A 268 4.29 7.68 -7.84
N PHE A 269 4.82 6.89 -6.90
CA PHE A 269 5.48 5.62 -7.19
C PHE A 269 4.61 4.44 -6.72
N PRO A 270 4.68 3.27 -7.37
CA PRO A 270 3.98 2.07 -6.91
C PRO A 270 4.34 1.72 -5.47
N ARG A 271 3.39 1.18 -4.69
CA ARG A 271 3.64 0.81 -3.29
C ARG A 271 4.85 -0.15 -3.19
N GLY A 272 5.83 0.22 -2.35
CA GLY A 272 7.05 -0.55 -2.14
C GLY A 272 8.21 -0.22 -3.09
N TRP A 273 8.01 0.63 -4.10
CA TRP A 273 9.05 1.00 -5.06
C TRP A 273 9.60 2.40 -4.79
N SER A 274 10.94 2.53 -4.80
CA SER A 274 11.60 3.82 -4.97
C SER A 274 11.63 4.19 -6.46
N CYS A 275 12.23 5.35 -6.81
CA CYS A 275 12.46 5.70 -8.21
C CYS A 275 13.34 4.64 -8.90
N GLN A 276 12.96 4.22 -10.11
CA GLN A 276 13.62 3.12 -10.84
C GLN A 276 15.15 3.26 -10.96
N LYS A 277 15.64 4.50 -11.12
CA LYS A 277 17.09 4.81 -11.25
C LYS A 277 17.90 4.51 -9.98
N HIS A 278 17.28 4.64 -8.80
CA HIS A 278 17.95 4.47 -7.50
C HIS A 278 17.28 3.35 -6.69
N ASN A 279 16.87 2.29 -7.38
CA ASN A 279 16.36 1.05 -6.79
C ASN A 279 17.51 0.19 -6.22
N SER A 280 18.39 0.78 -5.40
CA SER A 280 19.47 0.05 -4.75
C SER A 280 18.91 -0.74 -3.58
N LYS A 281 19.13 -2.07 -3.59
CA LYS A 281 18.54 -3.02 -2.64
C LYS A 281 18.80 -2.67 -1.15
N LYS A 282 19.90 -1.96 -0.85
CA LYS A 282 20.27 -1.54 0.51
C LYS A 282 19.47 -0.33 1.04
N ILE A 283 18.75 0.42 0.20
CA ILE A 283 18.04 1.63 0.61
C ILE A 283 16.67 1.72 -0.09
N GLN A 284 15.63 1.12 0.52
CA GLN A 284 14.22 1.36 0.16
C GLN A 284 13.75 2.78 0.57
N ARG A 285 14.50 3.84 0.24
CA ARG A 285 14.05 5.22 0.46
C ARG A 285 12.96 5.55 -0.57
N ARG A 286 11.72 5.45 -0.10
CA ARG A 286 10.55 6.13 -0.69
C ARG A 286 10.80 7.65 -0.89
N CYS A 287 11.76 8.19 -0.12
CA CYS A 287 12.37 9.50 -0.30
C CYS A 287 13.64 9.50 -1.16
N CYS A 288 13.53 9.30 -2.48
CA CYS A 288 14.54 9.86 -3.37
C CYS A 288 14.30 11.37 -3.53
N TYR A 289 15.35 12.16 -3.28
CA TYR A 289 15.38 13.62 -3.36
C TYR A 289 15.89 14.14 -4.72
N GLU A 290 16.50 13.27 -5.52
CA GLU A 290 17.14 13.60 -6.81
C GLU A 290 16.21 13.39 -8.00
N CYS A 291 15.42 12.30 -8.00
CA CYS A 291 14.54 11.99 -9.12
C CYS A 291 13.31 12.89 -9.14
N GLU A 292 13.00 13.42 -10.33
CA GLU A 292 11.73 14.05 -10.61
C GLU A 292 10.56 13.12 -10.29
N ARG A 293 9.52 13.75 -9.75
CA ARG A 293 8.20 13.21 -9.48
C ARG A 293 7.20 14.01 -10.28
N LYS A 294 6.06 13.41 -10.59
CA LYS A 294 4.94 14.07 -11.26
C LYS A 294 3.66 13.81 -10.48
N MET A 295 2.87 14.85 -10.25
CA MET A 295 1.51 14.75 -9.71
C MET A 295 0.58 15.70 -10.46
N LEU A 296 -0.72 15.52 -10.33
CA LEU A 296 -1.74 16.38 -10.92
C LEU A 296 -2.38 17.25 -9.83
N LEU A 297 -2.70 18.51 -10.17
CA LEU A 297 -3.79 19.24 -9.50
C LEU A 297 -5.01 19.19 -10.42
N CYS A 298 -6.15 18.76 -9.87
CA CYS A 298 -7.35 18.43 -10.63
C CYS A 298 -8.54 19.22 -10.12
N LYS A 299 -9.44 19.63 -11.00
CA LYS A 299 -10.81 19.99 -10.62
C LYS A 299 -11.63 18.71 -10.43
N VAL A 300 -12.34 18.59 -9.31
CA VAL A 300 -13.10 17.38 -8.96
C VAL A 300 -14.50 17.79 -8.51
N ILE A 301 -15.54 17.26 -9.17
CA ILE A 301 -16.94 17.53 -8.88
C ILE A 301 -17.45 16.45 -7.91
N LEU A 302 -17.63 16.82 -6.64
CA LEU A 302 -18.03 15.88 -5.60
C LEU A 302 -19.55 15.67 -5.53
N GLY A 303 -20.34 16.62 -6.03
CA GLY A 303 -21.81 16.63 -5.89
C GLY A 303 -22.23 16.38 -4.44
N LYS A 304 -23.25 15.54 -4.27
CA LYS A 304 -23.70 15.06 -2.97
C LYS A 304 -22.75 13.98 -2.45
N SER A 305 -21.78 14.38 -1.62
CA SER A 305 -20.79 13.48 -1.05
C SER A 305 -21.27 12.73 0.20
N LYS A 306 -20.90 11.45 0.32
CA LYS A 306 -21.09 10.64 1.52
C LYS A 306 -19.91 10.84 2.48
N ASN A 307 -20.15 11.50 3.61
CA ASN A 307 -19.11 11.65 4.64
C ASN A 307 -18.88 10.33 5.38
N MET A 308 -17.63 9.85 5.41
CA MET A 308 -17.21 8.58 6.01
C MET A 308 -16.00 8.79 6.91
N ILE A 309 -15.97 8.15 8.08
CA ILE A 309 -14.80 8.14 8.98
C ILE A 309 -14.12 6.76 8.98
N LYS A 310 -14.91 5.70 8.82
CA LYS A 310 -14.47 4.30 8.83
C LYS A 310 -14.44 3.74 7.40
N LYS A 311 -13.74 2.62 7.22
CA LYS A 311 -13.71 1.85 5.97
C LYS A 311 -15.13 1.54 5.48
N LEU A 312 -15.39 1.76 4.20
CA LEU A 312 -16.65 1.36 3.56
C LEU A 312 -16.80 -0.16 3.62
N ARG A 313 -17.98 -0.65 4.02
CA ARG A 313 -18.25 -2.10 4.03
C ARG A 313 -18.61 -2.59 2.62
N LYS A 314 -18.34 -3.87 2.32
CA LYS A 314 -18.61 -4.46 1.00
C LYS A 314 -20.11 -4.51 0.63
N ASP A 315 -20.98 -4.58 1.64
CA ASP A 315 -22.44 -4.58 1.53
C ASP A 315 -23.04 -3.16 1.45
N GLU A 316 -22.24 -2.12 1.65
CA GLU A 316 -22.74 -0.77 1.88
C GLU A 316 -22.99 -0.01 0.58
N ALA A 317 -24.27 0.16 0.24
CA ALA A 317 -24.67 0.91 -0.93
C ALA A 317 -24.23 2.39 -0.87
N LEU A 318 -23.81 2.89 -2.03
CA LEU A 318 -23.51 4.30 -2.30
C LEU A 318 -24.62 4.98 -3.11
N ALA A 319 -25.79 4.33 -3.20
CA ALA A 319 -26.94 4.84 -3.93
C ALA A 319 -27.37 6.22 -3.41
N GLY A 320 -27.59 7.17 -4.33
CA GLY A 320 -27.99 8.54 -4.00
C GLY A 320 -26.87 9.45 -3.48
N TYR A 321 -25.60 9.07 -3.70
CA TYR A 321 -24.41 9.90 -3.50
C TYR A 321 -23.55 9.91 -4.77
N ASP A 322 -22.84 11.02 -5.00
CA ASP A 322 -22.01 11.25 -6.20
C ASP A 322 -20.51 11.05 -5.91
N SER A 323 -20.11 11.07 -4.64
CA SER A 323 -18.73 10.86 -4.18
C SER A 323 -18.69 10.39 -2.73
N ILE A 324 -17.49 10.06 -2.23
CA ILE A 324 -17.21 9.82 -0.82
C ILE A 324 -16.18 10.84 -0.34
N THR A 325 -16.42 11.42 0.83
CA THR A 325 -15.45 12.24 1.56
C THR A 325 -15.03 11.47 2.80
N GLY A 326 -13.84 10.91 2.77
CA GLY A 326 -13.15 10.32 3.92
C GLY A 326 -12.65 11.43 4.83
N ARG A 327 -13.26 11.60 6.00
CA ARG A 327 -12.91 12.62 7.00
C ARG A 327 -11.79 12.11 7.90
N ALA A 328 -10.87 12.99 8.26
CA ALA A 328 -9.81 12.66 9.22
C ALA A 328 -10.39 12.42 10.64
N ALA A 329 -9.88 11.42 11.35
CA ALA A 329 -10.28 11.09 12.71
C ALA A 329 -9.20 10.30 13.46
N LYS A 330 -9.17 10.44 14.78
CA LYS A 330 -8.17 9.82 15.68
C LYS A 330 -8.02 8.30 15.50
N ASP A 331 -9.11 7.60 15.26
CA ASP A 331 -9.18 6.14 15.08
C ASP A 331 -9.52 5.76 13.62
N GLY A 332 -9.16 6.61 12.65
CA GLY A 332 -9.53 6.49 11.24
C GLY A 332 -8.43 7.00 10.30
N LEU A 333 -8.79 7.89 9.38
CA LEU A 333 -7.80 8.54 8.51
C LEU A 333 -7.01 9.62 9.25
N ASN A 334 -5.71 9.70 8.99
CA ASN A 334 -4.89 10.85 9.43
C ASN A 334 -5.17 12.13 8.62
N TYR A 335 -5.65 11.99 7.38
CA TYR A 335 -5.82 13.07 6.39
C TYR A 335 -7.01 12.78 5.50
N GLU A 336 -7.70 13.82 5.02
CA GLU A 336 -8.90 13.63 4.20
C GLU A 336 -8.60 13.01 2.83
N GLU A 337 -9.52 12.17 2.36
CA GLU A 337 -9.49 11.54 1.05
C GLU A 337 -10.83 11.74 0.35
N TYR A 338 -10.79 12.03 -0.95
CA TYR A 338 -11.96 12.28 -1.76
C TYR A 338 -12.02 11.25 -2.88
N VAL A 339 -13.17 10.57 -3.03
CA VAL A 339 -13.31 9.46 -3.98
C VAL A 339 -14.50 9.68 -4.90
N VAL A 340 -14.24 9.66 -6.21
CA VAL A 340 -15.28 9.64 -7.26
C VAL A 340 -15.22 8.33 -8.02
N GLN A 341 -16.35 7.92 -8.60
CA GLN A 341 -16.50 6.61 -9.26
C GLN A 341 -16.48 6.68 -10.79
N ARG A 342 -16.32 7.89 -11.36
CA ARG A 342 -16.47 8.18 -12.78
C ARG A 342 -15.37 9.12 -13.23
N GLY A 343 -14.70 8.79 -14.33
CA GLY A 343 -13.61 9.61 -14.87
C GLY A 343 -14.01 11.06 -15.14
N GLU A 344 -15.21 11.26 -15.70
CA GLU A 344 -15.74 12.58 -16.07
C GLU A 344 -16.05 13.51 -14.87
N GLN A 345 -16.00 13.02 -13.63
CA GLN A 345 -16.10 13.91 -12.45
C GLN A 345 -14.80 14.67 -12.17
N ALA A 346 -13.68 14.36 -12.84
CA ALA A 346 -12.40 14.99 -12.62
C ALA A 346 -11.72 15.46 -13.91
N TYR A 347 -11.26 16.71 -13.92
CA TYR A 347 -10.42 17.28 -14.97
C TYR A 347 -8.99 17.48 -14.45
N PRO A 348 -7.96 16.85 -15.05
CA PRO A 348 -6.58 17.13 -14.70
C PRO A 348 -6.22 18.53 -15.25
N GLU A 349 -6.05 19.52 -14.36
CA GLU A 349 -5.88 20.93 -14.77
C GLU A 349 -4.41 21.32 -14.89
N TYR A 350 -3.55 20.82 -13.99
CA TYR A 350 -2.11 21.07 -14.01
C TYR A 350 -1.31 19.79 -13.80
N LEU A 351 -0.28 19.58 -14.62
CA LEU A 351 0.77 18.60 -14.40
C LEU A 351 1.95 19.28 -13.70
N ILE A 352 2.27 18.83 -12.49
CA ILE A 352 3.34 19.39 -11.66
C ILE A 352 4.53 18.45 -11.67
N THR A 353 5.68 18.91 -12.16
CA THR A 353 6.96 18.20 -12.08
C THR A 353 7.80 18.81 -10.96
N TYR A 354 8.30 17.99 -10.04
CA TYR A 354 8.97 18.45 -8.82
C TYR A 354 9.98 17.43 -8.28
N THR A 355 10.87 17.84 -7.37
CA THR A 355 11.56 16.94 -6.45
C THR A 355 11.16 17.25 -5.00
N ILE A 356 11.36 16.29 -4.09
CA ILE A 356 11.23 16.54 -2.65
C ILE A 356 12.56 17.02 -2.09
N VAL A 357 12.53 17.94 -1.12
CA VAL A 357 13.73 18.47 -0.45
C VAL A 357 13.98 17.72 0.84
N LYS A 358 15.23 17.28 1.06
CA LYS A 358 15.65 16.61 2.29
C LYS A 358 15.54 17.58 3.48
N PRO A 359 15.00 17.15 4.65
CA PRO A 359 15.10 17.93 5.88
C PRO A 359 16.57 18.16 6.25
N TYR A 360 16.85 19.29 6.90
CA TYR A 360 18.20 19.66 7.35
C TYR A 360 18.53 19.09 8.74
#